data_AF-A0A7W5EKK9-F1
#
_entry.id   AF-A0A7W5EKK9-F1
#
_cell.length_a   1.000
_cell.length_b   1.000
_cell.length_c   1.000
_cell.angle_alpha   90.00
_cell.angle_beta   90.00
_cell.angle_gamma   90.00
#
_symmetry.space_group_name_H-M   'P 1'
#
loop_
_entity.id
_entity.type
_entity.pdbx_description
1 polymer ?
#
loop_
_entity_poly.entity_id
_entity_poly.type
_entity_poly.pdbx_seq_one_letter_code
_entity_poly.pdbx_strand_id
1 'polypeptide(L)'
;MFTIAANNSPAGSDAIGNSLDDYLRAGFAITRSTNGISSASIPSASTTDLGTADAEAVTVTGASTITSFGTVAAGIKREVYFSGACTIKNSSAIVLVGGGDITTNAGDVITFRSQGSGNWTQVNSSRPVGDITLSGKNLVSAKDSTIANSVNNPTRGLVIQAEVSGTSA
;
A
#
# COMPACT_ATOMS: atom_id res chain seq x y z
N MET A 1 -19.40 -21.44 2.84
CA MET A 1 -19.97 -22.11 4.04
C MET A 1 -19.12 -21.74 5.23
N PHE A 2 -19.68 -21.11 6.26
CA PHE A 2 -18.96 -20.84 7.51
C PHE A 2 -18.69 -22.19 8.20
N THR A 3 -17.47 -22.41 8.70
CA THR A 3 -17.11 -23.62 9.43
C THR A 3 -17.82 -23.64 10.79
N ILE A 4 -18.91 -24.39 10.89
CA ILE A 4 -19.51 -24.72 12.19
C ILE A 4 -18.66 -25.84 12.80
N ALA A 5 -18.41 -25.80 14.12
CA ALA A 5 -17.54 -26.74 14.81
C ALA A 5 -17.87 -28.23 14.54
N ALA A 6 -19.14 -28.56 14.31
CA ALA A 6 -19.59 -29.93 14.00
C ALA A 6 -19.06 -30.50 12.67
N ASN A 7 -18.57 -29.64 11.77
CA ASN A 7 -17.98 -30.06 10.49
C ASN A 7 -16.45 -30.23 10.57
N ASN A 8 -15.84 -29.87 11.71
CA ASN A 8 -14.41 -29.94 11.90
C ASN A 8 -14.06 -31.16 12.75
N SER A 9 -13.09 -31.95 12.29
CA SER A 9 -12.48 -32.98 13.12
C SER A 9 -11.24 -32.44 13.85
N PRO A 10 -10.92 -32.95 15.05
CA PRO A 10 -11.70 -33.93 15.81
C PRO A 10 -12.92 -33.29 16.51
N ALA A 11 -14.06 -33.97 16.47
CA ALA A 11 -15.36 -33.58 17.03
C ALA A 11 -15.54 -34.00 18.51
N GLY A 12 -14.46 -34.43 19.17
CA GLY A 12 -14.45 -34.82 20.59
C GLY A 12 -14.85 -36.26 20.88
N SER A 13 -15.37 -37.00 19.91
CA SER A 13 -15.62 -38.45 19.99
C SER A 13 -14.72 -39.30 19.08
N ASP A 14 -13.84 -38.66 18.29
CA ASP A 14 -12.91 -39.36 17.40
C ASP A 14 -11.84 -40.13 18.18
N ALA A 15 -11.41 -41.27 17.64
CA ALA A 15 -10.36 -42.07 18.24
C ALA A 15 -9.02 -41.30 18.25
N ILE A 16 -8.43 -41.12 19.44
CA ILE A 16 -7.15 -40.42 19.68
C ILE A 16 -5.93 -41.18 19.06
N GLY A 17 -6.15 -42.36 18.47
CA GLY A 17 -5.14 -43.20 17.81
C GLY A 17 -4.73 -42.70 16.42
N ASN A 18 -4.79 -43.58 15.42
CA ASN A 18 -4.21 -43.34 14.08
C ASN A 18 -4.69 -42.05 13.37
N SER A 19 -5.89 -41.57 13.68
CA SER A 19 -6.45 -40.36 13.03
C SER A 19 -5.97 -39.05 13.65
N LEU A 20 -5.42 -39.06 14.87
CA LEU A 20 -4.92 -37.83 15.50
C LEU A 20 -3.74 -37.22 14.73
N ASP A 21 -2.83 -38.05 14.22
CA ASP A 21 -1.74 -37.62 13.35
C ASP A 21 -2.28 -36.86 12.12
N ASP A 22 -3.26 -37.46 11.44
CA ASP A 22 -3.88 -36.88 10.25
C ASP A 22 -4.56 -35.55 10.54
N TYR A 23 -5.27 -35.44 11.67
CA TYR A 23 -5.94 -34.20 12.06
C TYR A 23 -4.96 -33.09 12.44
N LEU A 24 -3.92 -33.41 13.21
CA LEU A 24 -2.87 -32.45 13.56
C LEU A 24 -2.15 -31.97 12.30
N ARG A 25 -1.77 -32.91 11.42
CA ARG A 25 -1.13 -32.60 10.14
C ARG A 25 -2.01 -31.72 9.26
N ALA A 26 -3.31 -31.97 9.18
CA ALA A 26 -4.26 -31.15 8.43
C ALA A 26 -4.35 -29.72 9.00
N GLY A 27 -4.49 -29.56 10.32
CA GLY A 27 -4.57 -28.24 10.96
C GLY A 27 -3.29 -27.41 10.80
N PHE A 28 -2.12 -28.04 10.99
CA PHE A 28 -0.83 -27.39 10.74
C PHE A 28 -0.60 -27.09 9.25
N ALA A 29 -1.09 -27.94 8.34
CA ALA A 29 -1.01 -27.69 6.90
C ALA A 29 -1.81 -26.45 6.51
N ILE A 30 -3.03 -26.27 7.03
CA ILE A 30 -3.85 -25.07 6.79
C ILE A 30 -3.16 -23.82 7.35
N THR A 31 -2.66 -23.91 8.58
CA THR A 31 -1.95 -22.78 9.22
C THR A 31 -0.74 -22.35 8.38
N ARG A 32 0.02 -23.31 7.86
CA ARG A 32 1.17 -23.04 6.98
C ARG A 32 0.73 -22.53 5.61
N SER A 33 -0.33 -23.07 5.01
CA SER A 33 -0.78 -22.62 3.68
C SER A 33 -1.31 -21.19 3.70
N THR A 34 -1.98 -20.79 4.77
CA THR A 34 -2.55 -19.43 4.88
C THR A 34 -1.50 -18.37 5.22
N ASN A 35 -0.47 -18.71 6.00
CA ASN A 35 0.53 -17.75 6.51
C ASN A 35 1.91 -17.85 5.85
N GLY A 36 2.22 -18.96 5.16
CA GLY A 36 3.57 -19.28 4.67
C GLY A 36 3.69 -19.40 3.15
N ILE A 37 2.64 -19.07 2.38
CA ILE A 37 2.62 -19.18 0.91
C ILE A 37 2.05 -17.88 0.33
N SER A 38 2.58 -17.43 -0.80
CA SER A 38 1.91 -16.40 -1.63
C SER A 38 0.79 -17.08 -2.42
N SER A 39 -0.43 -16.56 -2.34
CA SER A 39 -1.55 -17.02 -3.18
C SER A 39 -1.18 -16.96 -4.65
N ALA A 40 -1.86 -17.79 -5.45
CA ALA A 40 -1.85 -17.68 -6.90
C ALA A 40 -2.18 -16.25 -7.36
N SER A 41 -1.68 -15.88 -8.54
CA SER A 41 -1.87 -14.56 -9.11
C SER A 41 -3.33 -14.31 -9.49
N ILE A 42 -3.89 -13.16 -9.10
CA ILE A 42 -5.23 -12.73 -9.49
C ILE A 42 -5.10 -11.60 -10.53
N PRO A 43 -5.62 -11.75 -11.75
CA PRO A 43 -5.67 -10.67 -12.71
C PRO A 43 -6.54 -9.51 -12.21
N SER A 44 -6.05 -8.28 -12.36
CA SER A 44 -6.82 -7.06 -12.09
C SER A 44 -8.03 -7.02 -13.02
N ALA A 45 -9.19 -6.70 -12.45
CA ALA A 45 -10.44 -6.44 -13.16
C ALA A 45 -11.27 -5.44 -12.35
N SER A 46 -12.43 -5.03 -12.86
CA SER A 46 -13.39 -4.18 -12.11
C SER A 46 -13.71 -4.78 -10.74
N THR A 47 -13.84 -6.11 -10.67
CA THR A 47 -13.88 -6.89 -9.43
C THR A 47 -12.64 -7.79 -9.40
N THR A 48 -11.67 -7.43 -8.56
CA THR A 48 -10.48 -8.26 -8.30
C THR A 48 -10.71 -8.99 -6.98
N ASP A 49 -11.36 -10.16 -7.02
CA ASP A 49 -11.86 -10.82 -5.81
C ASP A 49 -10.74 -11.41 -4.92
N LEU A 50 -10.31 -10.65 -3.92
CA LEU A 50 -9.29 -11.06 -2.95
C LEU A 50 -9.81 -12.09 -1.94
N GLY A 51 -11.14 -12.26 -1.84
CA GLY A 51 -11.76 -13.26 -0.98
C GLY A 51 -11.51 -14.68 -1.47
N THR A 52 -11.23 -14.87 -2.76
CA THR A 52 -10.91 -16.16 -3.37
C THR A 52 -9.46 -16.61 -3.15
N ALA A 53 -8.59 -15.72 -2.65
CA ALA A 53 -7.20 -16.04 -2.40
C ALA A 53 -7.02 -17.02 -1.24
N ASP A 54 -6.19 -18.05 -1.45
CA ASP A 54 -5.93 -19.14 -0.49
C ASP A 54 -5.01 -18.73 0.69
N ALA A 55 -4.28 -17.62 0.54
CA ALA A 55 -3.33 -17.11 1.52
C ALA A 55 -3.45 -15.60 1.74
N GLU A 56 -2.81 -15.11 2.81
CA GLU A 56 -2.82 -13.69 3.15
C GLU A 56 -2.09 -12.83 2.11
N ALA A 57 -0.94 -13.29 1.62
CA ALA A 57 -0.19 -12.64 0.56
C ALA A 57 -0.83 -12.97 -0.79
N VAL A 58 -1.10 -11.95 -1.61
CA VAL A 58 -1.75 -12.07 -2.92
C VAL A 58 -0.96 -11.26 -3.93
N THR A 59 -0.68 -11.85 -5.09
CA THR A 59 -0.13 -11.11 -6.23
C THR A 59 -1.26 -10.71 -7.17
N VAL A 60 -1.42 -9.41 -7.44
CA VAL A 60 -2.33 -8.90 -8.45
C VAL A 60 -1.54 -8.52 -9.71
N THR A 61 -2.00 -8.99 -10.86
CA THR A 61 -1.34 -8.81 -12.17
C THR A 61 -2.23 -8.07 -13.15
N GLY A 62 -1.67 -7.35 -14.12
CA GLY A 62 -2.45 -6.64 -15.13
C GLY A 62 -2.57 -5.13 -14.83
N ALA A 63 -3.43 -4.45 -15.59
CA ALA A 63 -3.50 -2.99 -15.60
C ALA A 63 -4.92 -2.42 -15.59
N SER A 64 -5.92 -3.22 -15.20
CA SER A 64 -7.31 -2.79 -15.18
C SER A 64 -7.62 -1.91 -13.98
N THR A 65 -8.61 -1.04 -14.13
CA THR A 65 -9.17 -0.27 -13.00
C THR A 65 -9.97 -1.20 -12.08
N ILE A 66 -9.63 -1.19 -10.80
CA ILE A 66 -10.26 -1.97 -9.74
C ILE A 66 -11.26 -1.08 -9.01
N THR A 67 -12.50 -1.57 -8.91
CA THR A 67 -13.61 -0.90 -8.20
C THR A 67 -14.16 -1.73 -7.03
N SER A 68 -13.79 -3.01 -6.94
CA SER A 68 -14.21 -3.93 -5.89
C SER A 68 -13.15 -5.01 -5.65
N PHE A 69 -13.03 -5.46 -4.39
CA PHE A 69 -12.19 -6.60 -3.99
C PHE A 69 -12.97 -7.88 -3.67
N GLY A 70 -14.25 -7.94 -4.06
CA GLY A 70 -15.12 -9.08 -3.77
C GLY A 70 -15.60 -9.14 -2.32
N THR A 71 -16.31 -10.20 -1.97
CA THR A 71 -16.96 -10.35 -0.66
C THR A 71 -16.30 -11.44 0.15
N VAL A 72 -15.88 -11.09 1.37
CA VAL A 72 -15.36 -12.04 2.36
C VAL A 72 -15.82 -11.63 3.76
N ALA A 73 -15.62 -12.50 4.75
CA ALA A 73 -15.93 -12.19 6.14
C ALA A 73 -15.13 -10.97 6.65
N ALA A 74 -15.75 -10.19 7.55
CA ALA A 74 -15.10 -9.06 8.18
C ALA A 74 -13.86 -9.52 8.98
N GLY A 75 -12.82 -8.68 8.99
CA GLY A 75 -11.55 -8.92 9.69
C GLY A 75 -10.47 -9.59 8.85
N ILE A 76 -10.82 -10.20 7.71
CA ILE A 76 -9.86 -10.84 6.81
C ILE A 76 -8.89 -9.80 6.24
N LYS A 77 -7.59 -10.08 6.39
CA LYS A 77 -6.49 -9.25 5.91
C LYS A 77 -5.90 -9.84 4.62
N ARG A 78 -5.51 -8.98 3.70
CA ARG A 78 -4.82 -9.33 2.46
C ARG A 78 -3.66 -8.36 2.24
N GLU A 79 -2.47 -8.89 2.06
CA GLU A 79 -1.30 -8.14 1.62
C GLU A 79 -1.17 -8.31 0.11
N VAL A 80 -1.38 -7.24 -0.63
CA VAL A 80 -1.49 -7.28 -2.10
C VAL A 80 -0.23 -6.70 -2.72
N TYR A 81 0.55 -7.56 -3.36
CA TYR A 81 1.67 -7.18 -4.22
C TYR A 81 1.16 -6.92 -5.64
N PHE A 82 1.50 -5.77 -6.23
CA PHE A 82 1.12 -5.43 -7.59
C PHE A 82 2.30 -5.67 -8.55
N SER A 83 2.11 -6.54 -9.54
CA SER A 83 3.14 -6.81 -10.55
C SER A 83 3.15 -5.80 -11.71
N GLY A 84 2.18 -4.89 -11.73
CA GLY A 84 1.95 -3.92 -12.81
C GLY A 84 1.16 -2.72 -12.31
N ALA A 85 1.01 -1.73 -13.18
CA ALA A 85 0.29 -0.51 -12.85
C ALA A 85 -1.21 -0.65 -13.05
N CYS A 86 -1.99 -0.51 -11.97
CA CYS A 86 -3.45 -0.54 -12.00
C CYS A 86 -4.03 0.65 -11.23
N THR A 87 -5.29 0.99 -11.47
CA THR A 87 -5.95 2.08 -10.72
C THR A 87 -6.95 1.50 -9.74
N ILE A 88 -6.82 1.82 -8.46
CA ILE A 88 -7.77 1.45 -7.42
C ILE A 88 -8.65 2.66 -7.14
N LYS A 89 -9.96 2.50 -7.35
CA LYS A 89 -10.95 3.56 -7.16
C LYS A 89 -11.36 3.69 -5.70
N ASN A 90 -11.25 4.89 -5.15
CA ASN A 90 -11.79 5.18 -3.84
C ASN A 90 -13.33 5.22 -3.90
N SER A 91 -13.99 4.55 -2.96
CA SER A 91 -15.44 4.48 -2.86
C SER A 91 -15.86 4.06 -1.44
N SER A 92 -17.17 3.87 -1.21
CA SER A 92 -17.65 3.24 0.02
C SER A 92 -17.26 1.76 0.13
N ALA A 93 -17.09 1.07 -1.01
CA ALA A 93 -16.69 -0.34 -1.06
C ALA A 93 -15.17 -0.50 -0.87
N ILE A 94 -14.36 0.48 -1.30
CA ILE A 94 -12.91 0.49 -1.11
C ILE A 94 -12.51 1.85 -0.53
N VAL A 95 -12.23 1.87 0.77
CA VAL A 95 -11.80 3.08 1.47
C VAL A 95 -10.28 3.15 1.43
N LEU A 96 -9.75 4.13 0.71
CA LEU A 96 -8.32 4.39 0.58
C LEU A 96 -7.85 5.47 1.56
N VAL A 97 -6.64 5.31 2.09
CA VAL A 97 -6.04 6.33 2.97
C VAL A 97 -5.74 7.57 2.11
N GLY A 98 -6.28 8.73 2.52
CA GLY A 98 -6.19 9.98 1.76
C GLY A 98 -7.40 10.26 0.87
N GLY A 99 -8.35 9.32 0.73
CA GLY A 99 -9.66 9.54 0.10
C GLY A 99 -9.65 9.76 -1.42
N GLY A 100 -8.49 9.69 -2.07
CA GLY A 100 -8.35 9.76 -3.52
C GLY A 100 -8.14 8.37 -4.14
N ASP A 101 -8.36 8.27 -5.44
CA ASP A 101 -7.94 7.10 -6.20
C ASP A 101 -6.42 6.93 -6.13
N ILE A 102 -5.97 5.69 -6.22
CA ILE A 102 -4.54 5.35 -6.22
C ILE A 102 -4.22 4.68 -7.55
N THR A 103 -3.15 5.11 -8.21
CA THR A 103 -2.50 4.34 -9.28
C THR A 103 -1.32 3.61 -8.66
N THR A 104 -1.31 2.28 -8.78
CA THR A 104 -0.19 1.45 -8.34
C THR A 104 0.89 1.40 -9.40
N ASN A 105 2.11 1.06 -8.99
CA ASN A 105 3.21 0.69 -9.86
C ASN A 105 3.62 -0.76 -9.59
N ALA A 106 4.42 -1.34 -10.50
CA ALA A 106 5.03 -2.64 -10.24
C ALA A 106 5.93 -2.56 -9.00
N GLY A 107 5.76 -3.49 -8.08
CA GLY A 107 6.48 -3.53 -6.81
C GLY A 107 5.75 -2.87 -5.63
N ASP A 108 4.60 -2.23 -5.85
CA ASP A 108 3.78 -1.71 -4.76
C ASP A 108 3.20 -2.85 -3.91
N VAL A 109 3.17 -2.65 -2.59
CA VAL A 109 2.49 -3.54 -1.65
C VAL A 109 1.48 -2.74 -0.83
N ILE A 110 0.21 -3.13 -0.90
CA ILE A 110 -0.88 -2.49 -0.16
C ILE A 110 -1.63 -3.52 0.66
N THR A 111 -1.83 -3.24 1.94
CA THR A 111 -2.58 -4.11 2.84
C THR A 111 -4.02 -3.62 2.95
N PHE A 112 -4.96 -4.52 2.69
CA PHE A 112 -6.39 -4.28 2.87
C PHE A 112 -6.97 -5.19 3.96
N ARG A 113 -7.99 -4.69 4.64
CA ARG A 113 -8.81 -5.47 5.58
C ARG A 113 -10.27 -5.36 5.18
N SER A 114 -10.94 -6.51 5.13
CA SER A 114 -12.37 -6.57 4.85
C SER A 114 -13.17 -6.11 6.06
N GLN A 115 -14.20 -5.30 5.82
CA GLN A 115 -15.24 -4.93 6.79
C GLN A 115 -16.49 -5.80 6.63
N GLY A 116 -16.45 -6.81 5.76
CA GLY A 116 -17.61 -7.63 5.40
C GLY A 116 -18.46 -7.01 4.29
N SER A 117 -19.34 -7.82 3.69
CA SER A 117 -20.32 -7.40 2.68
C SER A 117 -19.72 -6.68 1.46
N GLY A 118 -18.49 -7.03 1.09
CA GLY A 118 -17.78 -6.43 -0.05
C GLY A 118 -17.07 -5.11 0.24
N ASN A 119 -17.03 -4.67 1.50
CA ASN A 119 -16.35 -3.44 1.91
C ASN A 119 -14.93 -3.75 2.37
N TRP A 120 -13.98 -2.91 1.96
CA TRP A 120 -12.56 -3.04 2.25
C TRP A 120 -11.96 -1.70 2.65
N THR A 121 -11.03 -1.73 3.59
CA THR A 121 -10.29 -0.55 4.04
C THR A 121 -8.81 -0.79 3.89
N GLN A 122 -8.11 0.17 3.29
CA GLN A 122 -6.65 0.19 3.28
C GLN A 122 -6.13 0.38 4.71
N VAL A 123 -5.22 -0.49 5.12
CA VAL A 123 -4.61 -0.49 6.46
C VAL A 123 -3.21 0.08 6.43
N ASN A 124 -2.45 -0.26 5.39
CA ASN A 124 -1.07 0.18 5.20
C ASN A 124 -0.73 0.16 3.71
N SER A 125 0.30 0.91 3.32
CA SER A 125 0.88 0.83 1.99
C SER A 125 2.38 1.04 2.08
N SER A 126 3.15 0.15 1.45
CA SER A 126 4.55 0.38 1.12
C SER A 126 4.63 0.58 -0.38
N ARG A 127 4.97 1.80 -0.79
CA ARG A 127 5.24 2.11 -2.20
C ARG A 127 6.74 2.33 -2.35
N PRO A 128 7.41 1.71 -3.35
CA PRO A 128 8.75 2.11 -3.70
C PRO A 128 8.73 3.60 -4.02
N VAL A 129 9.49 4.39 -3.27
CA VAL A 129 9.69 5.80 -3.61
C VAL A 129 10.54 5.79 -4.87
N GLY A 130 9.95 6.17 -6.01
CA GLY A 130 10.74 6.44 -7.21
C GLY A 130 11.72 7.57 -6.90
N ASP A 131 12.89 7.54 -7.53
CA ASP A 131 13.87 8.62 -7.42
C ASP A 131 13.15 9.96 -7.61
N ILE A 132 13.24 10.85 -6.61
CA ILE A 132 12.73 12.20 -6.74
C ILE A 132 13.63 12.91 -7.74
N THR A 133 13.35 12.72 -9.02
CA THR A 133 14.09 13.33 -10.11
C THR A 133 13.58 14.75 -10.29
N LEU A 134 14.26 15.70 -9.63
CA LEU A 134 14.05 17.14 -9.80
C LEU A 134 14.78 17.61 -11.07
N SER A 135 14.44 17.04 -12.22
CA SER A 135 15.02 17.49 -13.49
C SER A 135 14.50 18.89 -13.83
N GLY A 136 15.32 19.90 -13.56
CA GLY A 136 15.16 21.26 -14.10
C GLY A 136 14.29 22.22 -13.29
N LYS A 137 13.76 21.84 -12.11
CA LYS A 137 13.20 22.84 -11.20
C LYS A 137 14.29 23.29 -10.26
N ASN A 138 14.75 24.52 -10.45
CA ASN A 138 15.46 25.26 -9.43
C ASN A 138 14.69 25.04 -8.11
N LEU A 139 15.27 24.30 -7.16
CA LEU A 139 14.67 24.04 -5.84
C LEU A 139 14.37 25.37 -5.09
N VAL A 140 14.84 26.49 -5.63
CA VAL A 140 14.51 27.86 -5.29
C VAL A 140 13.24 28.31 -6.04
N SER A 141 12.07 27.83 -5.64
CA SER A 141 10.79 28.44 -6.08
C SER A 141 9.68 28.44 -5.01
N ALA A 142 10.02 28.24 -3.74
CA ALA A 142 9.05 28.28 -2.64
C ALA A 142 9.47 29.24 -1.54
N LYS A 143 9.14 30.52 -1.73
CA LYS A 143 8.74 31.53 -0.72
C LYS A 143 9.54 31.76 0.57
N ASP A 144 10.73 31.20 0.77
CA ASP A 144 11.60 31.68 1.84
C ASP A 144 12.62 32.70 1.29
N SER A 145 12.21 33.96 1.36
CA SER A 145 12.96 35.14 0.95
C SER A 145 14.30 35.28 1.68
N THR A 146 14.56 34.50 2.73
CA THR A 146 15.78 34.58 3.55
C THR A 146 17.00 33.98 2.85
N ILE A 147 16.82 32.95 2.01
CA ILE A 147 17.93 32.31 1.27
C ILE A 147 18.23 33.06 -0.04
N ALA A 148 17.20 33.60 -0.71
CA ALA A 148 17.36 34.39 -1.93
C ALA A 148 18.01 35.77 -1.71
N ASN A 149 17.89 36.33 -0.49
CA ASN A 149 18.45 37.65 -0.16
C ASN A 149 19.95 37.61 0.16
N SER A 150 20.58 36.44 0.37
CA SER A 150 22.04 36.40 0.56
C SER A 150 22.83 36.47 -0.75
N VAL A 151 22.19 36.18 -1.90
CA VAL A 151 22.85 36.10 -3.21
C VAL A 151 22.58 37.36 -4.04
N ASN A 152 21.51 38.10 -3.73
CA ASN A 152 21.05 39.27 -4.48
C ASN A 152 21.04 40.58 -3.67
N ASN A 153 21.61 40.59 -2.46
CA ASN A 153 21.67 41.81 -1.65
C ASN A 153 23.00 42.55 -1.86
N PRO A 154 23.04 43.62 -2.69
CA PRO A 154 24.24 44.42 -2.90
C PRO A 154 24.72 45.15 -1.64
N THR A 155 23.95 45.17 -0.54
CA THR A 155 24.35 45.82 0.72
C THR A 155 25.24 44.97 1.63
N ARG A 156 25.52 43.70 1.29
CA ARG A 156 26.68 42.96 1.87
C ARG A 156 27.91 43.11 0.98
N GLY A 157 28.06 44.29 0.39
CA GLY A 157 29.14 44.62 -0.53
C GLY A 157 30.52 44.44 0.10
N LEU A 158 31.45 43.94 -0.72
CA LEU A 158 32.88 44.04 -0.47
C LEU A 158 33.22 45.49 -0.10
N VAL A 159 33.73 45.71 1.12
CA VAL A 159 34.10 47.02 1.63
C VAL A 159 35.29 47.55 0.80
N ILE A 160 35.09 48.64 0.05
CA ILE A 160 36.17 49.47 -0.46
C ILE A 160 35.86 50.92 -0.02
N GLN A 161 36.56 51.38 1.03
CA GLN A 161 36.49 52.76 1.52
C GLN A 161 37.36 53.70 0.67
N ALA A 162 36.88 54.94 0.49
CA ALA A 162 37.58 56.25 0.60
C ALA A 162 36.88 57.29 -0.31
N GLU A 163 36.08 58.23 0.21
CA GLU A 163 36.43 59.61 0.66
C GLU A 163 36.81 60.56 -0.50
N VAL A 164 36.36 61.81 -0.68
CA VAL A 164 35.42 62.76 -0.01
C VAL A 164 35.00 63.77 -1.10
N SER A 165 33.76 64.27 -1.03
CA SER A 165 33.22 65.31 -1.91
C SER A 165 33.81 66.70 -1.62
N GLY A 166 34.49 67.29 -2.62
CA GLY A 166 34.85 68.72 -2.65
C GLY A 166 33.80 69.54 -3.40
N THR A 167 33.23 70.51 -2.70
CA THR A 167 32.15 71.44 -3.09
C THR A 167 32.53 72.33 -4.29
N SER A 168 31.60 72.48 -5.23
CA SER A 168 31.69 73.41 -6.37
C SER A 168 31.59 74.88 -5.93
N ALA A 169 32.48 75.73 -6.45
CA ALA A 169 32.27 77.17 -6.58
C ALA A 169 31.78 77.48 -8.00
#